data_AF-A0A6G4SVV5-F1
#
_entry.id   AF-A0A6G4SVV5-F1
#
_cell.length_a   1.000
_cell.length_b   1.000
_cell.length_c   1.000
_cell.angle_alpha   90.00
_cell.angle_beta   90.00
_cell.angle_gamma   90.00
#
_symmetry.space_group_name_H-M   'P 1'
#
loop_
_entity.id
_entity.type
_entity.pdbx_description
1 polymer ?
#
loop_
_entity_poly.entity_id
_entity_poly.type
_entity_poly.pdbx_seq_one_letter_code
_entity_poly.pdbx_strand_id
1 'polypeptide(L)'
;GGSAAKVQASAAPTTYDFSTSSSTFTITWQGVTYPVSLVANYVSMSGLLAAITEGLTGSGLVAQDNGGTVLITESASPFAGGEITSSSLPAAVFGDAPVYTSGTASTGGSPAVTANVTLAYNSATGTGFSGMPEGVQRLSLAHRGNEYRIVSADGTTATVARLVNGAVDESWPGFTARTMIDYEATGLNDTLSWLGPFLVCPENEVVDAFEVNFSFPNGICGFDSKGKKRIRHVEWEIQYRVYGSGSGWVSHQGEYALKNVNGLGFTERITLS
;
A
#
# COMPACT_ATOMS: atom_id res chain seq x y z
N GLY A 1 -2.18 29.88 -15.85
CA GLY A 1 -2.21 28.43 -15.53
C GLY A 1 -2.62 27.67 -16.78
N GLY A 2 -2.03 26.51 -17.03
CA GLY A 2 -2.30 25.69 -18.23
C GLY A 2 -2.90 24.32 -17.88
N SER A 3 -3.26 23.55 -18.90
CA SER A 3 -3.69 22.15 -18.81
C SER A 3 -2.96 21.31 -19.85
N ALA A 4 -2.59 20.07 -19.48
CA ALA A 4 -1.93 19.15 -20.40
C ALA A 4 -2.89 18.65 -21.50
N ALA A 5 -2.37 18.50 -22.71
CA ALA A 5 -3.02 17.71 -23.76
C ALA A 5 -2.96 16.21 -23.43
N LYS A 6 -4.02 15.46 -23.78
CA LYS A 6 -4.18 14.05 -23.36
C LYS A 6 -4.84 13.18 -24.43
N VAL A 7 -4.43 11.91 -24.46
CA VAL A 7 -5.15 10.81 -25.11
C VAL A 7 -5.35 9.69 -24.10
N GLN A 8 -6.61 9.38 -23.81
CA GLN A 8 -7.00 8.37 -22.84
C GLN A 8 -7.60 7.16 -23.54
N ALA A 9 -7.07 5.97 -23.29
CA ALA A 9 -7.66 4.71 -23.72
C ALA A 9 -9.07 4.54 -23.14
N SER A 10 -9.98 3.97 -23.93
CA SER A 10 -11.37 3.71 -23.51
C SER A 10 -11.55 2.39 -22.76
N ALA A 11 -10.52 1.53 -22.76
CA ALA A 11 -10.52 0.25 -22.08
C ALA A 11 -9.09 -0.10 -21.63
N ALA A 12 -8.99 -1.07 -20.70
CA ALA A 12 -7.71 -1.62 -20.30
C ALA A 12 -7.10 -2.45 -21.45
N PRO A 13 -5.77 -2.54 -21.55
CA PRO A 13 -5.12 -3.41 -22.54
C PRO A 13 -5.58 -4.86 -22.41
N THR A 14 -5.88 -5.51 -23.54
CA THR A 14 -6.30 -6.92 -23.58
C THR A 14 -5.12 -7.88 -23.67
N THR A 15 -3.92 -7.37 -23.97
CA THR A 15 -2.66 -8.13 -24.01
C THR A 15 -1.48 -7.22 -23.71
N TYR A 16 -0.39 -7.81 -23.20
CA TYR A 16 0.94 -7.19 -23.11
C TYR A 16 1.95 -7.86 -24.06
N ASP A 17 1.53 -8.86 -24.81
CA ASP A 17 2.37 -9.62 -25.72
C ASP A 17 2.14 -9.22 -27.17
N PHE A 18 3.13 -8.53 -27.74
CA PHE A 18 3.19 -8.10 -29.14
C PHE A 18 4.33 -8.81 -29.90
N SER A 19 4.90 -9.88 -29.33
CA SER A 19 6.01 -10.63 -29.95
C SER A 19 5.58 -11.42 -31.20
N THR A 20 4.29 -11.80 -31.27
CA THR A 20 3.72 -12.60 -32.37
C THR A 20 2.80 -11.79 -33.29
N SER A 21 2.29 -10.65 -32.81
CA SER A 21 1.44 -9.73 -33.57
C SER A 21 1.85 -8.29 -33.21
N SER A 22 2.90 -7.82 -33.88
CA SER A 22 3.43 -6.48 -33.64
C SER A 22 2.41 -5.41 -34.04
N SER A 23 2.51 -4.25 -33.39
CA SER A 23 1.63 -3.12 -33.67
C SER A 23 2.44 -1.83 -33.71
N THR A 24 2.29 -1.08 -34.79
CA THR A 24 2.94 0.22 -34.94
C THR A 24 1.86 1.29 -35.16
N PHE A 25 1.97 2.37 -34.41
CA PHE A 25 1.11 3.54 -34.52
C PHE A 25 1.95 4.81 -34.34
N THR A 26 1.38 5.95 -34.71
CA THR A 26 2.05 7.24 -34.54
C THR A 26 1.25 8.14 -33.61
N ILE A 27 1.98 8.93 -32.82
CA ILE A 27 1.45 10.06 -32.07
C ILE A 27 2.02 11.32 -32.69
N THR A 28 1.16 12.26 -33.05
CA THR A 28 1.57 13.58 -33.55
C THR A 28 1.33 14.62 -32.47
N TRP A 29 2.39 15.36 -32.15
CA TRP A 29 2.42 16.37 -31.11
C TRP A 29 3.23 17.57 -31.58
N GLN A 30 2.69 18.79 -31.45
CA GLN A 30 3.35 20.03 -31.89
C GLN A 30 3.87 19.97 -33.34
N GLY A 31 3.13 19.31 -34.23
CA GLY A 31 3.51 19.14 -35.64
C GLY A 31 4.61 18.10 -35.91
N VAL A 32 5.12 17.42 -34.88
CA VAL A 32 6.11 16.34 -35.00
C VAL A 32 5.42 14.99 -34.80
N THR A 33 5.76 14.01 -35.63
CA THR A 33 5.19 12.65 -35.56
C THR A 33 6.19 11.68 -34.95
N TYR A 34 5.76 10.99 -33.89
CA TYR A 34 6.53 10.03 -33.12
C TYR A 34 6.00 8.62 -33.40
N PRO A 35 6.79 7.74 -34.04
CA PRO A 35 6.40 6.36 -34.24
C PRO A 35 6.60 5.54 -32.95
N VAL A 36 5.58 4.78 -32.57
CA VAL A 36 5.62 3.84 -31.44
C VAL A 36 5.41 2.44 -32.00
N SER A 37 6.35 1.54 -31.71
CA SER A 37 6.32 0.15 -32.18
C SER A 37 6.32 -0.81 -31.00
N LEU A 38 5.25 -1.58 -30.89
CA LEU A 38 5.07 -2.65 -29.93
C LEU A 38 5.42 -3.98 -30.61
N VAL A 39 6.51 -4.61 -30.19
CA VAL A 39 7.12 -5.77 -30.89
C VAL A 39 7.58 -6.89 -29.97
N ALA A 40 7.35 -6.76 -28.66
CA ALA A 40 7.85 -7.68 -27.65
C ALA A 40 6.75 -8.08 -26.66
N ASN A 41 7.06 -9.02 -25.77
CA ASN A 41 6.25 -9.27 -24.59
C ASN A 41 6.68 -8.35 -23.45
N TYR A 42 5.80 -7.40 -23.11
CA TYR A 42 6.05 -6.40 -22.08
C TYR A 42 5.68 -6.87 -20.67
N VAL A 43 5.07 -8.05 -20.55
CA VAL A 43 4.70 -8.78 -19.31
C VAL A 43 3.65 -8.07 -18.45
N SER A 44 3.64 -6.74 -18.41
CA SER A 44 2.81 -5.93 -17.53
C SER A 44 2.47 -4.57 -18.15
N MET A 45 1.50 -3.88 -17.54
CA MET A 45 1.18 -2.48 -17.87
C MET A 45 2.41 -1.58 -17.75
N SER A 46 3.25 -1.77 -16.72
CA SER A 46 4.44 -0.94 -16.55
C SER A 46 5.43 -1.11 -17.71
N GLY A 47 5.63 -2.35 -18.18
CA GLY A 47 6.48 -2.60 -19.34
C GLY A 47 5.92 -1.98 -20.62
N LEU A 48 4.60 -2.07 -20.82
CA LEU A 48 3.93 -1.48 -21.98
C LEU A 48 4.03 0.05 -21.97
N LEU A 49 3.77 0.70 -20.84
CA LEU A 49 3.88 2.15 -20.69
C LEU A 49 5.31 2.65 -20.89
N ALA A 50 6.31 1.89 -20.41
CA ALA A 50 7.71 2.20 -20.65
C ALA A 50 8.04 2.17 -22.15
N ALA A 51 7.59 1.14 -22.88
CA ALA A 51 7.81 1.04 -24.32
C ALA A 51 7.11 2.16 -25.12
N ILE A 52 5.89 2.53 -24.74
CA ILE A 52 5.20 3.67 -25.36
C ILE A 52 5.95 4.97 -25.06
N THR A 53 6.36 5.19 -23.81
CA THR A 53 7.12 6.38 -23.41
C THR A 53 8.46 6.47 -24.15
N GLU A 54 9.15 5.34 -24.34
CA GLU A 54 10.39 5.26 -25.10
C GLU A 54 10.18 5.68 -26.57
N GLY A 55 9.11 5.21 -27.21
CA GLY A 55 8.73 5.66 -28.57
C GLY A 55 8.36 7.14 -28.66
N LEU A 56 8.04 7.78 -27.53
CA LEU A 56 7.72 9.21 -27.42
C LEU A 56 8.93 10.05 -26.96
N THR A 57 10.13 9.49 -26.88
CA THR A 57 11.32 10.20 -26.42
C THR A 57 11.54 11.49 -27.22
N GLY A 58 11.78 12.59 -26.50
CA GLY A 58 11.98 13.92 -27.09
C GLY A 58 10.70 14.68 -27.44
N SER A 59 9.51 14.09 -27.27
CA SER A 59 8.22 14.79 -27.45
C SER A 59 7.79 15.64 -26.25
N GLY A 60 8.28 15.31 -25.06
CA GLY A 60 7.75 15.85 -23.79
C GLY A 60 6.46 15.20 -23.32
N LEU A 61 5.92 14.23 -24.08
CA LEU A 61 4.81 13.36 -23.67
C LEU A 61 5.33 12.13 -22.92
N VAL A 62 4.48 11.58 -22.05
CA VAL A 62 4.71 10.36 -21.29
C VAL A 62 3.46 9.49 -21.35
N ALA A 63 3.64 8.16 -21.37
CA ALA A 63 2.56 7.21 -21.15
C ALA A 63 2.51 6.82 -19.67
N GLN A 64 1.33 6.89 -19.07
CA GLN A 64 1.09 6.53 -17.68
C GLN A 64 -0.20 5.72 -17.53
N ASP A 65 -0.33 5.01 -16.42
CA ASP A 65 -1.57 4.35 -16.07
C ASP A 65 -2.54 5.34 -15.46
N ASN A 66 -3.79 5.31 -15.92
CA ASN A 66 -4.88 6.05 -15.31
C ASN A 66 -6.07 5.10 -15.11
N GLY A 67 -6.22 4.57 -13.89
CA GLY A 67 -7.33 3.68 -13.55
C GLY A 67 -7.35 2.36 -14.35
N GLY A 68 -6.19 1.81 -14.73
CA GLY A 68 -6.06 0.58 -15.50
C GLY A 68 -6.04 0.79 -17.02
N THR A 69 -6.07 2.03 -17.49
CA THR A 69 -6.10 2.39 -18.91
C THR A 69 -4.91 3.26 -19.28
N VAL A 70 -4.40 3.14 -20.51
CA VAL A 70 -3.25 3.91 -20.98
C VAL A 70 -3.62 5.38 -21.19
N LEU A 71 -2.88 6.29 -20.57
CA LEU A 71 -2.97 7.73 -20.76
C LEU A 71 -1.65 8.24 -21.35
N ILE A 72 -1.71 8.89 -22.51
CA ILE A 72 -0.59 9.69 -23.03
C ILE A 72 -0.88 11.16 -22.71
N THR A 73 0.05 11.83 -22.05
CA THR A 73 -0.09 13.23 -21.62
C THR A 73 1.24 13.95 -21.64
N GLU A 74 1.23 15.28 -21.64
CA GLU A 74 2.42 16.07 -21.33
C GLU A 74 2.97 15.68 -19.94
N SER A 75 4.30 15.53 -19.85
CA SER A 75 5.00 14.99 -18.67
C SER A 75 4.92 15.88 -17.42
N ALA A 76 5.00 17.19 -17.59
CA ALA A 76 4.88 18.16 -16.49
C ALA A 76 4.57 19.57 -17.03
N SER A 77 4.17 20.47 -16.13
CA SER A 77 4.09 21.89 -16.45
C SER A 77 5.50 22.54 -16.39
N PRO A 78 5.78 23.58 -17.19
CA PRO A 78 4.85 24.36 -18.01
C PRO A 78 4.31 23.57 -19.21
N PHE A 79 2.97 23.52 -19.33
CA PHE A 79 2.32 22.83 -20.43
C PHE A 79 2.46 23.66 -21.70
N ALA A 80 2.84 23.01 -22.79
CA ALA A 80 2.81 23.60 -24.12
C ALA A 80 1.37 23.77 -24.61
N GLY A 81 0.44 22.90 -24.17
CA GLY A 81 -0.95 22.90 -24.62
C GLY A 81 -1.10 22.55 -26.10
N GLY A 82 -2.33 22.55 -26.62
CA GLY A 82 -2.62 22.11 -27.99
C GLY A 82 -3.22 20.70 -28.06
N GLU A 83 -3.13 20.06 -29.22
CA GLU A 83 -3.82 18.79 -29.49
C GLU A 83 -2.82 17.67 -29.76
N ILE A 84 -3.06 16.52 -29.14
CA ILE A 84 -2.42 15.27 -29.55
C ILE A 84 -3.32 14.65 -30.62
N THR A 85 -2.73 14.21 -31.73
CA THR A 85 -3.41 13.39 -32.74
C THR A 85 -2.64 12.09 -32.95
N SER A 86 -3.24 11.12 -33.63
CA SER A 86 -2.60 9.82 -33.85
C SER A 86 -3.03 9.19 -35.17
N SER A 87 -2.27 8.18 -35.61
CA SER A 87 -2.80 7.20 -36.56
C SER A 87 -3.87 6.32 -35.90
N SER A 88 -4.32 5.26 -36.60
CA SER A 88 -5.11 4.20 -35.98
C SER A 88 -4.37 3.65 -34.76
N LEU A 89 -4.99 3.78 -33.59
CA LEU A 89 -4.45 3.25 -32.34
C LEU A 89 -4.79 1.76 -32.23
N PRO A 90 -3.91 0.92 -31.65
CA PRO A 90 -4.19 -0.49 -31.45
C PRO A 90 -5.34 -0.65 -30.45
N ALA A 91 -6.47 -1.23 -30.87
CA ALA A 91 -7.63 -1.47 -29.98
C ALA A 91 -7.25 -2.32 -28.76
N ALA A 92 -6.27 -3.23 -28.92
CA ALA A 92 -5.72 -4.04 -27.84
C ALA A 92 -5.04 -3.23 -26.71
N VAL A 93 -4.71 -1.95 -26.94
CA VAL A 93 -4.10 -1.05 -25.96
C VAL A 93 -5.01 0.11 -25.60
N PHE A 94 -5.71 0.68 -26.59
CA PHE A 94 -6.48 1.92 -26.43
C PHE A 94 -8.00 1.75 -26.41
N GLY A 95 -8.50 0.54 -26.67
CA GLY A 95 -9.93 0.28 -26.88
C GLY A 95 -10.47 0.90 -28.18
N ASP A 96 -11.79 0.82 -28.37
CA ASP A 96 -12.44 1.21 -29.63
C ASP A 96 -12.75 2.71 -29.73
N ALA A 97 -12.73 3.45 -28.61
CA ALA A 97 -13.14 4.85 -28.57
C ALA A 97 -12.26 5.72 -27.65
N PRO A 98 -10.93 5.80 -27.89
CA PRO A 98 -10.04 6.62 -27.07
C PRO A 98 -10.48 8.09 -27.08
N VAL A 99 -10.35 8.74 -25.92
CA VAL A 99 -10.80 10.11 -25.70
C VAL A 99 -9.61 11.06 -25.79
N TYR A 100 -9.74 12.06 -26.65
CA TYR A 100 -8.74 13.12 -26.83
C TYR A 100 -9.18 14.37 -26.07
N THR A 101 -8.25 15.03 -25.39
CA THR A 101 -8.51 16.29 -24.67
C THR A 101 -7.41 17.27 -24.98
N SER A 102 -7.77 18.41 -25.59
CA SER A 102 -6.84 19.47 -25.93
C SER A 102 -6.35 20.18 -24.66
N GLY A 103 -5.05 20.46 -24.59
CA GLY A 103 -4.40 21.20 -23.52
C GLY A 103 -4.41 22.71 -23.76
N THR A 104 -4.21 23.48 -22.70
CA THR A 104 -4.03 24.95 -22.76
C THR A 104 -2.63 25.31 -22.30
N ALA A 105 -1.91 26.12 -23.07
CA ALA A 105 -0.56 26.53 -22.75
C ALA A 105 -0.48 27.24 -21.39
N SER A 106 0.55 26.94 -20.61
CA SER A 106 0.80 27.63 -19.34
C SER A 106 1.20 29.09 -19.60
N THR A 107 0.39 30.04 -19.13
CA THR A 107 0.73 31.47 -19.11
C THR A 107 1.06 31.95 -17.70
N GLY A 108 2.20 32.62 -17.54
CA GLY A 108 2.55 33.50 -16.41
C GLY A 108 2.51 32.89 -14.99
N GLY A 109 3.18 31.77 -14.74
CA GLY A 109 3.26 31.17 -13.39
C GLY A 109 4.62 30.57 -13.09
N SER A 110 4.98 30.51 -11.80
CA SER A 110 6.10 29.70 -11.32
C SER A 110 5.95 28.25 -11.77
N PRO A 111 7.06 27.50 -11.97
CA PRO A 111 7.02 26.09 -12.32
C PRO A 111 6.01 25.34 -11.46
N ALA A 112 5.30 24.38 -12.06
CA ALA A 112 4.39 23.57 -11.28
C ALA A 112 5.17 22.93 -10.13
N VAL A 113 4.74 23.21 -8.91
CA VAL A 113 5.17 22.42 -7.76
C VAL A 113 4.51 21.08 -7.95
N THR A 114 5.24 20.11 -8.51
CA THR A 114 4.82 18.72 -8.52
C THR A 114 4.50 18.37 -7.08
N ALA A 115 3.26 17.94 -6.82
CA ALA A 115 2.89 17.44 -5.51
C ALA A 115 3.81 16.26 -5.19
N ASN A 116 4.80 16.49 -4.33
CA ASN A 116 5.75 15.48 -3.91
C ASN A 116 5.40 15.05 -2.48
N VAL A 117 5.51 13.75 -2.22
CA VAL A 117 5.45 13.19 -0.88
C VAL A 117 6.86 12.76 -0.51
N THR A 118 7.41 13.35 0.55
CA THR A 118 8.70 12.93 1.12
C THR A 118 8.44 11.84 2.15
N LEU A 119 8.95 10.64 1.90
CA LEU A 119 8.89 9.52 2.85
C LEU A 119 10.16 9.53 3.70
N ALA A 120 10.02 9.94 4.96
CA ALA A 120 11.10 9.97 5.92
C ALA A 120 10.60 9.52 7.30
N TYR A 121 11.43 8.77 8.03
CA TYR A 121 11.11 8.34 9.38
C TYR A 121 11.08 9.55 10.32
N ASN A 122 10.07 9.60 11.21
CA ASN A 122 9.92 10.55 12.32
C ASN A 122 9.67 12.03 11.96
N SER A 123 10.17 12.56 10.83
CA SER A 123 9.97 13.95 10.43
C SER A 123 10.26 14.20 8.94
N ALA A 124 9.89 15.38 8.43
CA ALA A 124 10.16 15.80 7.05
C ALA A 124 11.66 15.87 6.68
N THR A 125 12.55 15.96 7.67
CA THR A 125 14.02 15.97 7.50
C THR A 125 14.68 14.72 8.07
N GLY A 126 13.91 13.69 8.41
CA GLY A 126 14.41 12.45 9.00
C GLY A 126 15.13 11.56 7.99
N THR A 127 15.59 10.40 8.46
CA THR A 127 16.18 9.38 7.59
C THR A 127 15.19 8.99 6.50
N GLY A 128 15.63 8.98 5.25
CA GLY A 128 14.81 8.56 4.12
C GLY A 128 14.26 7.16 4.32
N PHE A 129 12.98 6.97 4.00
CA PHE A 129 12.36 5.66 4.00
C PHE A 129 13.08 4.74 2.99
N SER A 130 13.56 3.58 3.44
CA SER A 130 14.33 2.63 2.61
C SER A 130 13.58 1.31 2.35
N GLY A 131 12.28 1.26 2.59
CA GLY A 131 11.47 0.04 2.49
C GLY A 131 10.77 -0.18 1.14
N MET A 132 10.99 0.68 0.14
CA MET A 132 10.37 0.48 -1.18
C MET A 132 11.21 -0.46 -2.03
N PRO A 133 10.64 -1.55 -2.57
CA PRO A 133 11.31 -2.39 -3.54
C PRO A 133 11.68 -1.61 -4.81
N GLU A 134 12.75 -2.00 -5.48
CA GLU A 134 13.13 -1.43 -6.77
C GLU A 134 12.04 -1.66 -7.84
N GLY A 135 12.00 -0.79 -8.85
CA GLY A 135 11.04 -0.85 -9.96
C GLY A 135 9.81 0.05 -9.79
N VAL A 136 8.83 -0.12 -10.69
CA VAL A 136 7.60 0.67 -10.69
C VAL A 136 6.60 0.07 -9.71
N GLN A 137 6.39 0.76 -8.60
CA GLN A 137 5.44 0.37 -7.57
C GLN A 137 4.16 1.22 -7.66
N ARG A 138 2.99 0.58 -7.56
CA ARG A 138 1.72 1.31 -7.37
C ARG A 138 1.42 1.41 -5.89
N LEU A 139 1.36 2.65 -5.40
CA LEU A 139 1.10 2.99 -4.00
C LEU A 139 -0.21 3.75 -3.87
N SER A 140 -0.98 3.46 -2.83
CA SER A 140 -2.08 4.30 -2.38
C SER A 140 -1.66 5.02 -1.10
N LEU A 141 -1.71 6.35 -1.10
CA LEU A 141 -1.37 7.20 0.04
C LEU A 141 -2.65 7.86 0.55
N ALA A 142 -2.82 7.90 1.87
CA ALA A 142 -3.89 8.65 2.51
C ALA A 142 -3.30 9.67 3.49
N HIS A 143 -4.03 10.75 3.74
CA HIS A 143 -3.65 11.70 4.77
C HIS A 143 -3.66 11.03 6.16
N ARG A 144 -2.84 11.55 7.07
CA ARG A 144 -2.84 11.14 8.49
C ARG A 144 -4.27 11.17 9.05
N GLY A 145 -4.65 10.13 9.79
CA GLY A 145 -5.99 9.99 10.38
C GLY A 145 -6.97 9.15 9.56
N ASN A 146 -6.58 8.70 8.36
CA ASN A 146 -7.28 7.61 7.66
C ASN A 146 -6.69 6.28 8.16
N GLU A 147 -7.43 5.59 9.02
CA GLU A 147 -7.11 4.24 9.46
C GLU A 147 -7.91 3.24 8.62
N TYR A 148 -7.41 2.03 8.42
CA TYR A 148 -8.12 1.00 7.67
C TYR A 148 -8.26 -0.25 8.53
N ARG A 149 -9.47 -0.79 8.60
CA ARG A 149 -9.77 -2.03 9.32
C ARG A 149 -10.13 -3.11 8.32
N ILE A 150 -9.50 -4.28 8.43
CA ILE A 150 -9.94 -5.47 7.70
C ILE A 150 -11.30 -5.91 8.27
N VAL A 151 -12.32 -5.89 7.42
CA VAL A 151 -13.70 -6.29 7.72
C VAL A 151 -13.87 -7.79 7.53
N SER A 152 -13.32 -8.33 6.45
CA SER A 152 -13.30 -9.76 6.15
C SER A 152 -12.08 -10.10 5.31
N ALA A 153 -11.70 -11.37 5.33
CA ALA A 153 -10.76 -11.92 4.38
C ALA A 153 -11.21 -13.33 3.98
N ASP A 154 -11.13 -13.64 2.69
CA ASP A 154 -11.09 -15.00 2.18
C ASP A 154 -9.75 -15.22 1.48
N GLY A 155 -9.37 -16.46 1.17
CA GLY A 155 -7.98 -16.79 0.79
C GLY A 155 -7.39 -15.96 -0.37
N THR A 156 -8.21 -15.29 -1.18
CA THR A 156 -7.75 -14.42 -2.27
C THR A 156 -8.23 -12.97 -2.16
N THR A 157 -9.05 -12.60 -1.18
CA THR A 157 -9.58 -11.24 -1.03
C THR A 157 -9.57 -10.75 0.42
N ALA A 158 -9.33 -9.45 0.60
CA ALA A 158 -9.52 -8.77 1.87
C ALA A 158 -10.45 -7.58 1.67
N THR A 159 -11.53 -7.51 2.44
CA THR A 159 -12.42 -6.34 2.48
C THR A 159 -11.94 -5.42 3.60
N VAL A 160 -11.79 -4.13 3.30
CA VAL A 160 -11.35 -3.12 4.26
C VAL A 160 -12.39 -2.01 4.38
N ALA A 161 -12.57 -1.49 5.58
CA ALA A 161 -13.33 -0.27 5.86
C ALA A 161 -12.36 0.85 6.26
N ARG A 162 -12.57 2.05 5.71
CA ARG A 162 -11.89 3.26 6.18
C ARG A 162 -12.51 3.72 7.49
N LEU A 163 -11.66 4.02 8.46
CA LEU A 163 -12.01 4.64 9.72
C LEU A 163 -11.51 6.09 9.71
N VAL A 164 -12.37 7.01 10.13
CA VAL A 164 -12.03 8.42 10.39
C VAL A 164 -12.41 8.71 11.83
N ASN A 165 -11.42 9.09 12.66
CA ASN A 165 -11.59 9.29 14.10
C ASN A 165 -12.24 8.09 14.81
N GLY A 166 -11.90 6.87 14.40
CA GLY A 166 -12.40 5.63 15.00
C GLY A 166 -13.77 5.14 14.53
N ALA A 167 -14.50 5.94 13.73
CA ALA A 167 -15.79 5.55 13.15
C ALA A 167 -15.64 5.12 11.68
N VAL A 168 -16.48 4.18 11.24
CA VAL A 168 -16.54 3.76 9.83
C VAL A 168 -17.00 4.93 8.96
N ASP A 169 -16.24 5.19 7.90
CA ASP A 169 -16.54 6.21 6.92
C ASP A 169 -17.21 5.62 5.68
N GLU A 170 -18.54 5.66 5.67
CA GLU A 170 -19.40 5.19 4.58
C GLU A 170 -19.27 6.02 3.30
N SER A 171 -18.67 7.21 3.35
CA SER A 171 -18.46 8.06 2.16
C SER A 171 -17.27 7.62 1.32
N TRP A 172 -16.45 6.69 1.83
CA TRP A 172 -15.30 6.19 1.12
C TRP A 172 -15.72 5.15 0.07
N PRO A 173 -15.49 5.38 -1.24
CA PRO A 173 -15.86 4.43 -2.29
C PRO A 173 -14.97 3.17 -2.33
N GLY A 174 -14.07 2.99 -1.37
CA GLY A 174 -13.07 1.93 -1.37
C GLY A 174 -11.78 2.31 -2.09
N PHE A 175 -10.82 1.38 -2.09
CA PHE A 175 -9.69 1.44 -3.01
C PHE A 175 -10.17 1.10 -4.43
N THR A 176 -9.46 1.60 -5.43
CA THR A 176 -9.69 1.17 -6.82
C THR A 176 -9.60 -0.35 -6.90
N ALA A 177 -10.68 -1.00 -7.37
CA ALA A 177 -10.76 -2.44 -7.44
C ALA A 177 -9.64 -3.03 -8.31
N ARG A 178 -9.02 -4.11 -7.84
CA ARG A 178 -7.99 -4.86 -8.58
C ARG A 178 -8.00 -6.34 -8.20
N THR A 179 -7.61 -7.18 -9.15
CA THR A 179 -7.29 -8.59 -8.91
C THR A 179 -5.76 -8.73 -8.84
N MET A 180 -5.26 -9.37 -7.79
CA MET A 180 -3.83 -9.67 -7.60
C MET A 180 -3.69 -11.19 -7.45
N ILE A 181 -2.62 -11.77 -8.00
CA ILE A 181 -2.33 -13.20 -7.88
C ILE A 181 -1.57 -13.49 -6.57
N ASP A 182 -0.90 -12.47 -6.05
CA ASP A 182 -0.11 -12.44 -4.84
C ASP A 182 -0.45 -11.16 -4.06
N TYR A 183 -1.02 -11.32 -2.87
CA TYR A 183 -1.15 -10.22 -1.91
C TYR A 183 -0.77 -10.74 -0.52
N GLU A 184 -0.07 -9.90 0.24
CA GLU A 184 0.21 -10.11 1.64
C GLU A 184 -0.37 -8.92 2.41
N ALA A 185 -1.32 -9.19 3.31
CA ALA A 185 -1.87 -8.19 4.21
C ALA A 185 -1.36 -8.51 5.62
N THR A 186 -0.39 -7.72 6.10
CA THR A 186 0.11 -7.84 7.48
C THR A 186 -0.49 -6.74 8.36
N GLY A 187 -1.08 -7.14 9.49
CA GLY A 187 -1.63 -6.24 10.51
C GLY A 187 -0.68 -6.04 11.69
N LEU A 188 0.62 -6.31 11.52
CA LEU A 188 1.59 -6.22 12.60
C LEU A 188 2.05 -4.77 12.75
N ASN A 189 1.56 -4.13 13.82
CA ASN A 189 2.16 -2.91 14.33
C ASN A 189 3.49 -3.30 15.00
N ASP A 190 4.58 -3.01 14.32
CA ASP A 190 5.98 -3.25 14.73
C ASP A 190 6.45 -2.35 15.88
N THR A 191 5.59 -1.43 16.36
CA THR A 191 5.96 -0.45 17.37
C THR A 191 5.86 -1.01 18.80
N LEU A 192 5.30 -2.22 18.97
CA LEU A 192 5.20 -2.88 20.28
C LEU A 192 5.58 -4.36 20.14
N SER A 193 6.46 -4.84 21.01
CA SER A 193 6.97 -6.22 21.07
C SER A 193 5.91 -7.27 21.48
N TRP A 194 4.75 -7.26 20.84
CA TRP A 194 3.71 -8.25 21.04
C TRP A 194 4.08 -9.54 20.33
N LEU A 195 3.81 -10.68 20.97
CA LEU A 195 3.94 -11.99 20.34
C LEU A 195 2.90 -12.22 19.21
N GLY A 196 1.96 -11.29 19.05
CA GLY A 196 0.86 -11.36 18.10
C GLY A 196 -0.43 -11.91 18.71
N PRO A 197 -1.56 -11.75 18.01
CA PRO A 197 -2.83 -12.32 18.44
C PRO A 197 -2.90 -13.82 18.09
N PHE A 198 -3.40 -14.63 19.02
CA PHE A 198 -3.67 -16.06 18.81
C PHE A 198 -5.15 -16.34 19.01
N LEU A 199 -5.74 -17.16 18.13
CA LEU A 199 -7.09 -17.67 18.35
C LEU A 199 -7.03 -18.82 19.35
N VAL A 200 -7.58 -18.60 20.55
CA VAL A 200 -7.56 -19.60 21.65
C VAL A 200 -8.85 -20.44 21.66
N CYS A 201 -9.91 -19.97 20.99
CA CYS A 201 -11.18 -20.66 20.91
C CYS A 201 -11.13 -21.77 19.85
N PRO A 202 -11.43 -23.04 20.20
CA PRO A 202 -11.62 -24.10 19.22
C PRO A 202 -12.77 -23.80 18.26
N GLU A 203 -12.74 -24.43 17.09
CA GLU A 203 -13.80 -24.28 16.11
C GLU A 203 -15.12 -24.81 16.66
N ASN A 204 -16.20 -24.03 16.48
CA ASN A 204 -17.56 -24.37 16.93
C ASN A 204 -17.73 -24.50 18.47
N GLU A 205 -16.81 -23.95 19.26
CA GLU A 205 -16.95 -23.88 20.73
C GLU A 205 -17.04 -22.43 21.22
N VAL A 206 -17.41 -22.28 22.50
CA VAL A 206 -17.35 -21.01 23.24
C VAL A 206 -16.45 -21.24 24.45
N VAL A 207 -15.51 -20.33 24.67
CA VAL A 207 -14.59 -20.36 25.80
C VAL A 207 -15.06 -19.36 26.86
N ASP A 208 -15.06 -19.77 28.13
CA ASP A 208 -15.41 -18.95 29.30
C ASP A 208 -14.18 -18.55 30.14
N ALA A 209 -13.02 -19.13 29.87
CA ALA A 209 -11.75 -18.76 30.47
C ALA A 209 -10.57 -19.25 29.65
N PHE A 210 -9.44 -18.56 29.74
CA PHE A 210 -8.16 -19.05 29.21
C PHE A 210 -7.05 -18.91 30.25
N GLU A 211 -5.99 -19.70 30.09
CA GLU A 211 -4.85 -19.74 31.01
C GLU A 211 -3.56 -19.46 30.25
N VAL A 212 -2.68 -18.65 30.85
CA VAL A 212 -1.35 -18.34 30.31
C VAL A 212 -0.28 -18.72 31.31
N ASN A 213 0.67 -19.53 30.86
CA ASN A 213 1.79 -19.99 31.68
C ASN A 213 3.03 -19.15 31.42
N PHE A 214 3.51 -18.47 32.45
CA PHE A 214 4.78 -17.77 32.45
C PHE A 214 5.86 -18.66 33.03
N SER A 215 6.88 -18.98 32.24
CA SER A 215 8.02 -19.78 32.69
C SER A 215 9.27 -18.91 32.81
N PHE A 216 9.94 -18.99 33.95
CA PHE A 216 11.20 -18.31 34.24
C PHE A 216 12.27 -19.37 34.56
N PRO A 217 12.90 -20.00 33.56
CA PRO A 217 13.87 -21.09 33.77
C PRO A 217 15.06 -20.68 34.65
N ASN A 218 15.45 -19.41 34.57
CA ASN A 218 16.56 -18.82 35.34
C ASN A 218 16.09 -18.04 36.59
N GLY A 219 14.83 -18.23 36.99
CA GLY A 219 14.20 -17.49 38.07
C GLY A 219 14.04 -16.00 37.78
N ILE A 220 13.63 -15.27 38.81
CA ILE A 220 13.46 -13.82 38.81
C ILE A 220 14.29 -13.27 39.98
N CYS A 221 15.49 -12.77 39.67
CA CYS A 221 16.40 -12.19 40.65
C CYS A 221 17.39 -11.22 39.98
N GLY A 222 17.61 -10.06 40.60
CA GLY A 222 18.70 -9.15 40.24
C GLY A 222 19.91 -9.35 41.16
N PHE A 223 21.05 -8.80 40.77
CA PHE A 223 22.25 -8.73 41.62
C PHE A 223 22.78 -7.30 41.62
N ASP A 224 23.20 -6.80 42.78
CA ASP A 224 23.93 -5.53 42.84
C ASP A 224 25.44 -5.72 42.57
N SER A 225 26.18 -4.62 42.51
CA SER A 225 27.62 -4.62 42.25
C SER A 225 28.47 -5.35 43.30
N LYS A 226 27.86 -5.78 44.41
CA LYS A 226 28.49 -6.57 45.47
C LYS A 226 28.02 -8.03 45.46
N GLY A 227 27.29 -8.46 44.43
CA GLY A 227 26.75 -9.81 44.29
C GLY A 227 25.58 -10.11 45.22
N LYS A 228 24.99 -9.11 45.90
CA LYS A 228 23.84 -9.34 46.77
C LYS A 228 22.58 -9.42 45.91
N LYS A 229 21.76 -10.45 46.16
CA LYS A 229 20.47 -10.64 45.49
C LYS A 229 19.56 -9.42 45.71
N ARG A 230 18.86 -9.01 44.66
CA ARG A 230 17.88 -7.91 44.64
C ARG A 230 16.57 -8.40 44.04
N ILE A 231 15.48 -7.75 44.45
CA ILE A 231 14.18 -7.96 43.83
C ILE A 231 14.29 -7.52 42.37
N ARG A 232 13.82 -8.38 41.46
CA ARG A 232 13.66 -8.06 40.06
C ARG A 232 12.16 -8.04 39.76
N HIS A 233 11.76 -7.01 39.04
CA HIS A 233 10.39 -6.80 38.58
C HIS A 233 10.30 -7.28 37.13
N VAL A 234 9.26 -8.06 36.83
CA VAL A 234 8.88 -8.46 35.48
C VAL A 234 7.40 -8.13 35.33
N GLU A 235 7.12 -7.14 34.49
CA GLU A 235 5.76 -6.72 34.15
C GLU A 235 5.31 -7.48 32.89
N TRP A 236 4.00 -7.75 32.82
CA TRP A 236 3.39 -8.39 31.66
C TRP A 236 2.03 -7.76 31.36
N GLU A 237 1.66 -7.79 30.08
CA GLU A 237 0.32 -7.43 29.61
C GLU A 237 -0.16 -8.50 28.62
N ILE A 238 -1.41 -8.92 28.81
CA ILE A 238 -2.14 -9.77 27.88
C ILE A 238 -3.33 -8.95 27.40
N GLN A 239 -3.49 -8.85 26.09
CA GLN A 239 -4.68 -8.28 25.48
C GLN A 239 -5.54 -9.38 24.87
N TYR A 240 -6.85 -9.34 25.11
CA TYR A 240 -7.80 -10.28 24.52
C TYR A 240 -9.09 -9.59 24.06
N ARG A 241 -9.81 -10.22 23.12
CA ARG A 241 -11.12 -9.78 22.66
C ARG A 241 -11.92 -10.96 22.10
N VAL A 242 -13.23 -10.83 22.08
CA VAL A 242 -14.11 -11.78 21.39
C VAL A 242 -13.88 -11.68 19.88
N TYR A 243 -13.52 -12.79 19.25
CA TYR A 243 -13.30 -12.86 17.81
C TYR A 243 -14.59 -12.48 17.05
N GLY A 244 -14.47 -11.67 16.00
CA GLY A 244 -15.61 -11.24 15.18
C GLY A 244 -16.56 -10.22 15.82
N SER A 245 -16.43 -9.89 17.11
CA SER A 245 -17.35 -8.97 17.81
C SER A 245 -17.26 -7.51 17.36
N GLY A 246 -16.14 -7.11 16.73
CA GLY A 246 -15.84 -5.71 16.44
C GLY A 246 -15.46 -4.86 17.66
N SER A 247 -15.50 -5.44 18.88
CA SER A 247 -15.11 -4.78 20.12
C SER A 247 -13.60 -4.51 20.18
N GLY A 248 -13.23 -3.51 20.99
CA GLY A 248 -11.84 -3.22 21.32
C GLY A 248 -11.17 -4.34 22.11
N TRP A 249 -9.84 -4.31 22.18
CA TRP A 249 -9.06 -5.19 23.03
C TRP A 249 -9.21 -4.80 24.50
N VAL A 250 -9.32 -5.80 25.37
CA VAL A 250 -9.29 -5.65 26.83
C VAL A 250 -7.89 -6.00 27.31
N SER A 251 -7.28 -5.12 28.11
CA SER A 251 -5.96 -5.35 28.71
C SER A 251 -6.08 -5.98 30.08
N HIS A 252 -5.26 -7.00 30.31
CA HIS A 252 -5.00 -7.58 31.63
C HIS A 252 -3.50 -7.48 31.92
N GLN A 253 -3.14 -6.88 33.05
CA GLN A 253 -1.76 -6.58 33.40
C GLN A 253 -1.41 -7.22 34.74
N GLY A 254 -0.13 -7.51 34.93
CA GLY A 254 0.39 -8.02 36.19
C GLY A 254 1.90 -7.87 36.30
N GLU A 255 2.40 -8.20 37.47
CA GLU A 255 3.80 -8.02 37.82
C GLU A 255 4.28 -9.17 38.72
N TYR A 256 5.45 -9.71 38.41
CA TYR A 256 6.18 -10.62 39.29
C TYR A 256 7.41 -9.92 39.87
N ALA A 257 7.43 -9.74 41.20
CA ALA A 257 8.52 -9.10 41.93
C ALA A 257 9.18 -10.08 42.91
N LEU A 258 10.30 -10.68 42.50
CA LEU A 258 10.93 -11.79 43.25
C LEU A 258 12.43 -11.63 43.40
N LYS A 259 12.99 -12.41 44.33
CA LYS A 259 14.42 -12.55 44.61
C LYS A 259 14.82 -14.04 44.59
N ASN A 260 14.36 -14.77 43.58
CA ASN A 260 14.54 -16.21 43.45
C ASN A 260 15.39 -16.53 42.20
N VAL A 261 16.47 -17.28 42.39
CA VAL A 261 17.41 -17.65 41.31
C VAL A 261 17.07 -19.00 40.67
N ASN A 262 16.16 -19.76 41.28
CA ASN A 262 15.77 -21.07 40.78
C ASN A 262 14.66 -20.91 39.74
N GLY A 263 14.58 -21.87 38.82
CA GLY A 263 13.48 -21.96 37.87
C GLY A 263 12.12 -21.95 38.58
N LEU A 264 11.18 -21.16 38.06
CA LEU A 264 9.83 -21.04 38.59
C LEU A 264 8.85 -20.69 37.46
N GLY A 265 7.56 -20.87 37.70
CA GLY A 265 6.52 -20.49 36.76
C GLY A 265 5.24 -20.07 37.46
N PHE A 266 4.40 -19.35 36.73
CA PHE A 266 3.10 -18.85 37.15
C PHE A 266 2.05 -19.17 36.10
N THR A 267 0.81 -19.40 36.55
CA THR A 267 -0.34 -19.61 35.69
C THR A 267 -1.34 -18.51 35.98
N GLU A 268 -1.63 -17.70 34.98
CA GLU A 268 -2.64 -16.66 35.05
C GLU A 268 -3.90 -17.17 34.36
N ARG A 269 -5.01 -17.29 35.12
CA ARG A 269 -6.31 -17.66 34.59
C ARG A 269 -7.17 -16.43 34.43
N ILE A 270 -7.64 -16.19 33.21
CA ILE A 270 -8.51 -15.07 32.86
C ILE A 270 -9.89 -15.63 32.53
N THR A 271 -10.87 -15.36 33.40
CA THR A 271 -12.28 -15.68 33.15
C THR A 271 -12.90 -14.60 32.26
N LEU A 272 -13.59 -15.05 31.21
CA LEU A 272 -14.29 -14.24 30.24
C LEU A 272 -15.74 -14.06 30.69
N SER A 273 -16.17 -12.81 30.89
CA SER A 273 -17.54 -12.44 31.26
C SER A 273 -18.31 -11.86 30.09
#